data_AF-A0A9Q1BRR5-F1
#
_entry.id   AF-A0A9Q1BRR5-F1
#
_cell.length_a   1.000
_cell.length_b   1.000
_cell.length_c   1.000
_cell.angle_alpha   90.00
_cell.angle_beta   90.00
_cell.angle_gamma   90.00
#
_symmetry.space_group_name_H-M   'P 1'
#
loop_
_entity.id
_entity.type
_entity.pdbx_description
1 polymer ?
#
loop_
_entity_poly.entity_id
_entity_poly.type
_entity_poly.pdbx_seq_one_letter_code
_entity_poly.pdbx_strand_id
1 'polypeptide(L)'
;MILSSKVWSPFYEKDKFLLEQIQRRATCLIPEVRHLPYHVRLKHLGLTTLELRRIRGDMLQVYKFLSERNPLSSCNYLKVQCDSRVRGHCKKLVKCFARLDIRKFSFSHRVVNE
;
A
#
# COMPACT_ATOMS: atom_id res chain seq x y z
N MET A 1 6.56 -11.99 11.15
CA MET A 1 7.08 -11.79 9.78
C MET A 1 6.31 -10.65 9.09
N ILE A 2 6.45 -9.40 9.58
CA ILE A 2 5.65 -8.23 9.13
C ILE A 2 6.56 -7.06 8.71
N LEU A 3 7.84 -7.33 8.52
CA LEU A 3 8.72 -6.37 7.88
C LEU A 3 8.47 -6.47 6.38
N SER A 4 7.53 -5.62 5.92
CA SER A 4 7.51 -5.03 4.58
C SER A 4 8.67 -5.52 3.72
N SER A 5 8.45 -6.55 2.90
CA SER A 5 9.48 -6.91 1.94
C SER A 5 9.67 -5.68 1.04
N LYS A 6 10.91 -5.23 0.87
CA LYS A 6 11.24 -4.15 -0.08
C LYS A 6 10.71 -4.48 -1.50
N VAL A 7 10.49 -5.77 -1.76
CA VAL A 7 9.96 -6.31 -3.01
C VAL A 7 8.51 -5.89 -3.28
N TRP A 8 7.63 -5.89 -2.27
CA TRP A 8 6.19 -5.65 -2.50
C TRP A 8 5.77 -4.18 -2.51
N SER A 9 6.59 -3.30 -1.93
CA SER A 9 6.38 -1.85 -1.97
C SER A 9 7.73 -1.15 -2.03
N PRO A 10 8.35 -1.11 -3.22
CA PRO A 10 9.66 -0.52 -3.37
C PRO A 10 9.59 1.00 -3.17
N PHE A 11 10.71 1.54 -2.67
CA PHE A 11 10.83 2.96 -2.42
C PHE A 11 11.03 3.74 -3.74
N TYR A 12 11.95 3.29 -4.58
CA TYR A 12 12.32 4.01 -5.78
C TYR A 12 11.24 3.93 -6.86
N GLU A 13 11.00 5.05 -7.53
CA GLU A 13 10.05 5.11 -8.65
C GLU A 13 10.45 4.19 -9.80
N LYS A 14 11.77 4.02 -10.01
CA LYS A 14 12.33 3.07 -10.99
C LYS A 14 11.88 1.63 -10.74
N ASP A 15 11.86 1.21 -9.47
CA ASP A 15 11.47 -0.13 -9.09
C ASP A 15 9.95 -0.32 -9.22
N LYS A 16 9.15 0.69 -8.86
CA LYS A 16 7.69 0.66 -9.08
C LYS A 16 7.36 0.52 -10.57
N PHE A 17 8.05 1.29 -11.41
CA PHE A 17 7.92 1.20 -12.86
C PHE A 17 8.33 -0.17 -13.37
N LEU A 18 9.46 -0.72 -12.91
CA LEU A 18 9.92 -2.06 -13.29
C LEU A 18 8.88 -3.13 -12.93
N LEU A 19 8.31 -3.07 -11.73
CA LEU A 19 7.24 -3.97 -11.32
C LEU A 19 6.01 -3.84 -12.23
N GLU A 20 5.58 -2.62 -12.55
CA GLU A 20 4.44 -2.41 -13.46
C GLU A 20 4.73 -2.93 -14.87
N GLN A 21 5.98 -2.82 -15.34
CA GLN A 21 6.42 -3.41 -16.61
C GLN A 21 6.31 -4.94 -16.61
N ILE A 22 6.57 -5.60 -15.48
CA ILE A 22 6.38 -7.05 -15.36
C ILE A 22 4.90 -7.40 -15.55
N GLN A 23 3.96 -6.66 -14.92
CA GLN A 23 2.53 -6.88 -15.16
C GLN A 23 2.16 -6.62 -16.62
N ARG A 24 2.66 -5.54 -17.22
CA ARG A 24 2.42 -5.24 -18.64
C ARG A 24 2.87 -6.37 -19.55
N ARG A 25 4.08 -6.90 -19.34
CA ARG A 25 4.63 -8.03 -20.10
C ARG A 25 3.79 -9.29 -19.92
N ALA A 26 3.42 -9.62 -18.68
CA ALA A 26 2.57 -10.78 -18.39
C ALA A 26 1.22 -10.69 -19.14
N THR A 27 0.57 -9.51 -19.14
CA THR A 27 -0.70 -9.33 -19.90
C THR A 27 -0.51 -9.39 -21.42
N CYS A 28 0.69 -9.14 -21.94
CA CYS A 28 0.99 -9.31 -23.38
C CYS A 28 1.17 -10.77 -23.78
N LEU A 29 1.42 -11.69 -22.83
CA LEU A 29 1.58 -13.11 -23.14
C LEU A 29 0.25 -13.79 -23.50
N ILE A 30 -0.88 -13.17 -23.18
CA ILE A 30 -2.22 -13.68 -23.48
C ILE A 30 -2.58 -13.26 -24.91
N PRO A 31 -2.67 -14.19 -25.89
CA PRO A 31 -2.84 -13.85 -27.30
C PRO A 31 -4.10 -13.02 -27.58
N GLU A 32 -5.20 -13.32 -26.89
CA GLU A 32 -6.51 -12.70 -27.06
C GLU A 32 -6.52 -11.19 -26.79
N VAL A 33 -5.70 -10.73 -25.85
CA VAL A 33 -5.71 -9.32 -25.40
C VAL A 33 -4.40 -8.60 -25.70
N ARG A 34 -3.38 -9.27 -26.25
CA ARG A 34 -2.03 -8.71 -26.46
C ARG A 34 -2.02 -7.40 -27.24
N HIS A 35 -2.88 -7.28 -28.24
CA HIS A 35 -2.97 -6.13 -29.14
C HIS A 35 -3.67 -4.91 -28.50
N LEU A 36 -4.40 -5.11 -27.41
CA LEU A 36 -5.14 -4.05 -26.73
C LEU A 36 -4.19 -3.17 -25.89
N PRO A 37 -4.53 -1.88 -25.71
CA PRO A 37 -3.78 -0.99 -24.83
C PRO A 37 -3.87 -1.47 -23.38
N TYR A 38 -2.84 -1.17 -22.58
CA TYR A 38 -2.66 -1.75 -21.24
C TYR A 38 -3.89 -1.59 -20.32
N HIS A 39 -4.50 -0.41 -20.28
CA HIS A 39 -5.67 -0.13 -19.45
C HIS A 39 -6.90 -0.97 -19.87
N VAL A 40 -7.07 -1.23 -21.17
CA VAL A 40 -8.14 -2.11 -21.68
C VAL A 40 -7.84 -3.56 -21.34
N ARG A 41 -6.58 -4.02 -21.47
CA ARG A 41 -6.19 -5.37 -21.05
C ARG A 41 -6.51 -5.63 -19.59
N LEU A 42 -6.18 -4.68 -18.71
CA LEU A 42 -6.51 -4.77 -17.29
C LEU A 42 -8.01 -4.94 -17.06
N LYS A 43 -8.83 -4.10 -17.70
CA LYS A 43 -10.29 -4.17 -17.58
C LYS A 43 -10.85 -5.51 -18.10
N HIS A 44 -10.37 -5.97 -19.26
CA HIS A 44 -10.80 -7.23 -19.87
C HIS A 44 -10.45 -8.44 -18.99
N LEU A 45 -9.29 -8.41 -18.32
CA LEU A 45 -8.84 -9.47 -17.42
C LEU A 45 -9.35 -9.32 -15.98
N GLY A 46 -10.13 -8.28 -15.67
CA GLY A 46 -10.56 -7.98 -14.29
C GLY A 46 -9.41 -7.66 -13.34
N LEU A 47 -8.27 -7.19 -13.86
CA LEU A 47 -7.07 -6.87 -13.10
C LEU A 47 -7.01 -5.38 -12.76
N THR A 48 -6.50 -5.06 -11.58
CA THR A 48 -6.09 -3.69 -11.20
C THR A 48 -4.62 -3.46 -11.54
N THR A 49 -4.17 -2.20 -11.54
CA THR A 49 -2.74 -1.85 -11.59
C THR A 49 -2.01 -2.38 -10.35
N LEU A 50 -0.68 -2.59 -10.41
CA LEU A 50 0.05 -3.00 -9.21
C LEU A 50 0.01 -1.90 -8.16
N GLU A 51 0.01 -0.63 -8.57
CA GLU A 51 -0.11 0.49 -7.65
C GLU A 51 -1.36 0.38 -6.78
N LEU A 52 -2.54 0.24 -7.39
CA LEU A 52 -3.79 0.08 -6.65
C LEU A 52 -3.78 -1.17 -5.75
N ARG A 53 -3.13 -2.27 -6.17
CA ARG A 53 -2.98 -3.46 -5.33
C ARG A 53 -2.12 -3.19 -4.10
N ARG A 54 -1.06 -2.39 -4.22
CA ARG A 54 -0.18 -2.01 -3.11
C ARG A 54 -0.93 -1.15 -2.10
N ILE A 55 -1.64 -0.12 -2.58
CA ILE A 55 -2.50 0.74 -1.75
C ILE A 55 -3.51 -0.11 -0.98
N ARG A 56 -4.22 -1.01 -1.68
CA ARG A 56 -5.17 -1.93 -1.04
C ARG A 56 -4.50 -2.84 -0.01
N GLY A 57 -3.33 -3.38 -0.32
CA GLY A 57 -2.56 -4.22 0.60
C GLY A 57 -2.14 -3.48 1.86
N ASP A 58 -1.72 -2.24 1.71
CA ASP A 58 -1.35 -1.36 2.83
C ASP A 58 -2.56 -1.05 3.71
N MET A 59 -3.71 -0.73 3.13
CA MET A 59 -4.95 -0.49 3.87
C MET A 59 -5.48 -1.74 4.58
N LEU A 60 -5.38 -2.91 3.96
CA LEU A 60 -5.70 -4.19 4.61
C LEU A 60 -4.79 -4.45 5.80
N GLN A 61 -3.51 -4.09 5.69
CA GLN A 61 -2.56 -4.23 6.78
C GLN A 61 -2.87 -3.26 7.92
N VAL A 62 -3.22 -2.01 7.62
CA VAL A 62 -3.73 -1.04 8.60
C VAL A 62 -4.97 -1.58 9.32
N TYR A 63 -5.93 -2.14 8.59
CA TYR A 63 -7.13 -2.74 9.18
C TYR A 63 -6.78 -3.87 10.17
N LYS A 64 -5.82 -4.72 9.83
CA LYS A 64 -5.35 -5.79 10.74
C LYS A 64 -4.74 -5.22 12.01
N PHE A 65 -3.95 -4.14 11.94
CA PHE A 65 -3.37 -3.48 13.10
C PHE A 65 -4.42 -2.80 13.99
N LEU A 66 -5.46 -2.21 13.40
CA LEU A 66 -6.53 -1.53 14.13
C LEU A 66 -7.62 -2.46 14.64
N SER A 67 -7.66 -3.71 14.17
CA SER A 67 -8.69 -4.67 14.56
C SER A 67 -8.28 -5.38 15.84
N GLU A 68 -9.02 -5.14 16.93
CA GLU A 68 -8.72 -5.57 18.31
C GLU A 68 -8.52 -7.09 18.51
N ARG A 69 -8.91 -7.92 17.53
CA ARG A 69 -8.76 -9.39 17.59
C ARG A 69 -7.47 -9.94 16.98
N ASN A 70 -6.55 -9.08 16.53
CA ASN A 70 -5.29 -9.53 15.95
C ASN A 70 -4.15 -9.47 16.99
N PRO A 71 -3.22 -10.45 16.99
CA PRO A 71 -2.03 -10.41 17.84
C PRO A 71 -1.08 -9.24 17.49
N LEU A 72 -1.34 -8.56 16.37
CA LEU A 72 -0.59 -7.39 15.91
C LEU A 72 -1.14 -6.07 16.47
N SER A 73 -2.29 -6.10 17.13
CA SER A 73 -2.96 -4.90 17.64
C SER A 73 -2.28 -4.36 18.90
N SER A 74 -1.54 -5.20 19.62
CA SER A 74 -0.68 -4.83 20.75
C SER A 74 0.63 -4.16 20.31
N CYS A 75 0.89 -4.08 19.01
CA CYS A 75 2.12 -3.58 18.44
C CYS A 75 1.94 -2.08 18.13
N ASN A 76 2.62 -1.20 18.88
CA ASN A 76 2.58 0.29 18.78
C ASN A 76 3.17 0.87 17.48
N TYR A 77 3.09 0.16 16.36
CA TYR A 77 3.64 0.56 15.06
C TYR A 77 2.87 1.70 14.39
N LEU A 78 1.57 1.82 14.69
CA LEU A 78 0.69 2.87 14.20
C LEU A 78 0.17 3.67 15.40
N LYS A 79 0.26 5.00 15.32
CA LYS A 79 -0.27 5.90 16.34
C LYS A 79 -1.67 6.35 15.94
N VAL A 80 -2.65 6.06 16.78
CA VAL A 80 -4.03 6.51 16.60
C VAL A 80 -4.26 7.79 17.41
N GLN A 81 -5.00 8.75 16.85
CA GLN A 81 -5.45 9.93 17.57
C GLN A 81 -6.60 9.55 18.49
N CYS A 82 -6.35 9.57 19.81
CA CYS A 82 -7.37 9.34 20.84
C CYS A 82 -7.72 10.65 21.55
N ASP A 83 -7.95 11.73 20.80
CA ASP A 83 -8.39 12.99 21.37
C ASP A 83 -9.86 13.23 21.00
N SER A 84 -10.74 13.23 22.00
CA SER A 84 -12.17 13.46 21.84
C SER A 84 -12.53 14.91 21.53
N ARG A 85 -11.57 15.84 21.64
CA ARG A 85 -11.77 17.28 21.46
C ARG A 85 -11.81 17.73 20.00
N VAL A 86 -11.29 16.91 19.08
CA VAL A 86 -11.30 17.20 17.64
C VAL A 86 -12.47 16.53 16.94
N ARG A 87 -13.16 17.25 16.05
CA ARG A 87 -14.15 16.67 15.16
C ARG A 87 -13.50 15.57 14.31
N GLY A 88 -13.97 14.32 14.44
CA GLY A 88 -13.47 13.19 13.66
C GLY A 88 -13.79 11.82 14.28
N HIS A 89 -13.40 10.75 13.60
CA HIS A 89 -13.57 9.38 14.09
C HIS A 89 -12.41 8.92 14.98
N CYS A 90 -12.67 7.98 15.89
CA CYS A 90 -11.70 7.47 16.88
C CYS A 90 -10.54 6.63 16.30
N LYS A 91 -10.56 6.29 15.01
CA LYS A 91 -9.53 5.45 14.34
C LYS A 91 -8.56 6.23 13.45
N LYS A 92 -8.44 7.53 13.66
CA LYS A 92 -7.60 8.39 12.81
C LYS A 92 -6.12 8.12 13.09
N LEU A 93 -5.34 7.80 12.05
CA LEU A 93 -3.90 7.62 12.17
C LEU A 93 -3.18 8.97 12.22
N VAL A 94 -2.12 9.05 13.03
CA VAL A 94 -1.26 10.22 13.18
C VAL A 94 0.15 9.86 12.75
N LYS A 95 0.72 10.72 11.91
CA LYS A 95 2.13 10.64 11.53
C LYS A 95 3.00 11.04 12.72
N CYS A 96 3.87 10.14 13.15
CA CYS A 96 4.90 10.48 14.12
C CYS A 96 5.94 11.40 13.48
N PHE A 97 6.27 12.50 14.14
CA PHE A 97 7.33 13.39 13.65
C PHE A 97 8.69 12.68 13.67
N ALA A 98 9.47 12.87 12.60
CA ALA A 98 10.83 12.40 12.50
C ALA A 98 11.71 13.56 12.01
N ARG A 99 12.84 13.78 12.69
CA ARG A 99 13.82 14.84 12.32
C ARG A 99 14.57 14.51 11.02
N LEU A 100 14.75 13.23 10.72
CA LEU A 100 15.50 12.73 9.57
C LEU A 100 14.57 11.99 8.60
N ASP A 101 14.86 12.10 7.30
CA ASP A 101 14.08 11.49 6.21
C ASP A 101 14.22 9.96 6.10
N ILE A 102 14.95 9.32 7.03
CA ILE A 102 15.20 7.87 7.06
C ILE A 102 13.89 7.06 7.07
N ARG A 103 12.85 7.55 7.78
CA ARG A 103 11.56 6.86 7.92
C ARG A 103 10.49 7.32 6.92
N LYS A 104 10.83 8.21 5.98
CA LYS A 104 9.88 8.83 5.05
C LYS A 104 9.04 7.81 4.26
N PHE A 105 9.66 6.69 3.86
CA PHE A 105 9.03 5.62 3.08
C PHE A 105 8.70 4.37 3.91
N SER A 106 8.78 4.49 5.24
CA SER A 106 8.32 3.44 6.13
C SER A 106 6.81 3.27 6.05
N PHE A 107 6.32 2.06 6.34
CA PHE A 107 4.90 1.72 6.33
C PHE A 107 4.05 2.74 7.12
N SER A 108 4.43 3.06 8.36
CA SER A 108 3.67 4.00 9.21
C SER A 108 3.61 5.43 8.65
N HIS A 109 4.57 5.84 7.81
CA HIS A 109 4.56 7.17 7.19
C HIS A 109 3.78 7.18 5.89
N ARG A 110 3.93 6.15 5.05
CA ARG A 110 3.29 6.11 3.72
C ARG A 110 1.77 5.98 3.80
N VAL A 111 1.26 5.13 4.70
CA VAL A 111 -0.20 4.91 4.86
C VAL A 111 -0.96 6.13 5.39
N VAL A 112 -0.25 7.17 5.87
CA VAL A 112 -0.85 8.43 6.35
C VAL A 112 -0.79 9.53 5.30
N ASN A 113 0.10 9.42 4.30
CA ASN A 113 0.26 10.47 3.27
C ASN A 113 -0.38 10.11 1.91
N GLU A 114 -0.95 8.92 1.75
CA GLU A 114 -1.81 8.60 0.59
C GLU A 114 -3.19 9.23 0.75
#